data_AF-A0A6G2QEM6-F1
#
_entry.id   AF-A0A6G2QEM6-F1
#
_cell.length_a   1.000
_cell.length_b   1.000
_cell.length_c   1.000
_cell.angle_alpha   90.00
_cell.angle_beta   90.00
_cell.angle_gamma   90.00
#
_symmetry.space_group_name_H-M   'P 1'
#
loop_
_entity.id
_entity.type
_entity.pdbx_description
1 polymer ?
#
loop_
_entity_poly.entity_id
_entity_poly.type
_entity_poly.pdbx_seq_one_letter_code
_entity_poly.pdbx_strand_id
1 'polypeptide(L)'
;MAPQRFREQFAQIQRSMPDVPLAIGPDEAGEFLYEKGVVLARDGEEARVVEDTVREHFTTFAGLSPDRVRRAGPETNRSGITRIQVADPSEGDGSGDPAVAGALRALSAAEGRAGRRLVSRNHVVSIAVNACPGDEPVPVPPGARPNPAAARAVHDPDSAVSVLVVDTGLMHDHAAYPLLAHTRGDAQVEECGEDGVLKQYCGHGTFI
;
A
#
# COMPACT_ATOMS: atom_id res chain seq x y z
N MET A 1 19.53 -0.01 -6.35
CA MET A 1 18.95 -0.36 -7.67
C MET A 1 19.41 0.66 -8.69
N ALA A 2 19.80 0.27 -9.91
CA ALA A 2 20.14 1.27 -10.94
C ALA A 2 18.89 2.12 -11.25
N PRO A 3 18.94 3.47 -11.19
CA PRO A 3 17.77 4.34 -11.36
C PRO A 3 16.95 4.08 -12.64
N GLN A 4 17.59 3.54 -13.68
CA GLN A 4 16.95 3.18 -14.95
C GLN A 4 15.98 1.98 -14.82
N ARG A 5 16.33 0.97 -14.02
CA ARG A 5 15.48 -0.23 -13.84
C ARG A 5 14.17 0.09 -13.10
N PHE A 6 14.24 0.95 -12.09
CA PHE A 6 13.04 1.38 -11.35
C PHE A 6 12.07 2.13 -12.28
N ARG A 7 12.59 2.98 -13.18
CA ARG A 7 11.76 3.68 -14.18
C ARG A 7 11.14 2.72 -15.21
N GLU A 8 11.86 1.70 -15.65
CA GLU A 8 11.32 0.65 -16.54
C GLU A 8 10.17 -0.12 -15.88
N GLN A 9 10.33 -0.46 -14.61
CA GLN A 9 9.29 -1.14 -13.81
C GLN A 9 8.09 -0.25 -13.56
N PHE A 10 8.32 1.02 -13.21
CA PHE A 10 7.25 2.01 -13.13
C PHE A 10 6.43 2.05 -14.42
N ALA A 11 7.10 2.11 -15.57
CA ALA A 11 6.41 2.11 -16.86
C ALA A 11 5.63 0.80 -17.10
N GLN A 12 6.14 -0.35 -16.65
CA GLN A 12 5.42 -1.63 -16.72
C GLN A 12 4.17 -1.63 -15.82
N ILE A 13 4.30 -1.20 -14.57
CA ILE A 13 3.21 -1.15 -13.60
C ILE A 13 2.14 -0.18 -14.07
N GLN A 14 2.53 1.02 -14.53
CA GLN A 14 1.60 1.99 -15.10
C GLN A 14 0.83 1.44 -16.30
N ARG A 15 1.48 0.67 -17.19
CA ARG A 15 0.79 -0.02 -18.30
C ARG A 15 -0.19 -1.08 -17.83
N SER A 16 0.08 -1.77 -16.73
CA SER A 16 -0.85 -2.76 -16.15
C SER A 16 -2.02 -2.14 -15.39
N MET A 17 -1.95 -0.85 -15.06
CA MET A 17 -2.97 -0.10 -14.33
C MET A 17 -3.36 1.18 -15.11
N PRO A 18 -3.91 1.07 -16.33
CA PRO A 18 -4.16 2.22 -17.20
C PRO A 18 -5.12 3.25 -16.60
N ASP A 19 -6.01 2.82 -15.71
CA ASP A 19 -7.03 3.67 -15.09
C ASP A 19 -6.55 4.34 -13.78
N VAL A 20 -5.34 4.06 -13.33
CA VAL A 20 -4.77 4.61 -12.09
C VAL A 20 -3.48 5.34 -12.42
N PRO A 21 -3.51 6.68 -12.54
CA PRO A 21 -2.30 7.46 -12.77
C PRO A 21 -1.37 7.38 -11.55
N LEU A 22 -0.11 6.99 -11.78
CA LEU A 22 0.88 6.80 -10.73
C LEU A 22 1.94 7.90 -10.77
N ALA A 23 2.52 8.17 -9.60
CA ALA A 23 3.69 9.01 -9.43
C ALA A 23 4.77 8.28 -8.63
N ILE A 24 6.01 8.65 -8.88
CA ILE A 24 7.18 8.17 -8.15
C ILE A 24 7.41 9.03 -6.90
N GLY A 25 7.92 8.42 -5.82
CA GLY A 25 8.31 9.02 -4.54
C GLY A 25 8.93 10.42 -4.63
N PRO A 26 8.68 11.32 -3.63
CA PRO A 26 8.91 12.75 -3.75
C PRO A 26 10.37 13.21 -3.84
N ASP A 27 11.34 12.33 -3.54
CA ASP A 27 12.76 12.71 -3.47
C ASP A 27 13.61 12.09 -4.59
N GLU A 28 12.98 11.67 -5.69
CA GLU A 28 13.63 10.84 -6.73
C GLU A 28 14.27 9.54 -6.20
N ALA A 29 14.09 9.21 -4.91
CA ALA A 29 14.68 8.06 -4.25
C ALA A 29 14.32 6.73 -4.96
N GLY A 30 13.25 6.71 -5.74
CA GLY A 30 12.88 5.55 -6.56
C GLY A 30 12.51 4.34 -5.69
N GLU A 31 11.92 4.59 -4.51
CA GLU A 31 11.60 3.54 -3.54
C GLU A 31 10.10 3.24 -3.49
N PHE A 32 9.25 4.19 -3.91
CA PHE A 32 7.80 4.07 -3.74
C PHE A 32 7.03 4.56 -4.97
N LEU A 33 5.94 3.87 -5.25
CA LEU A 33 4.89 4.26 -6.19
C LEU A 33 3.64 4.62 -5.40
N TYR A 34 2.87 5.60 -5.89
CA TYR A 34 1.59 5.98 -5.31
C TYR A 34 0.65 6.53 -6.37
N GLU A 35 -0.64 6.48 -6.09
CA GLU A 35 -1.65 7.12 -6.92
C GLU A 35 -1.49 8.64 -6.91
N LYS A 36 -1.44 9.22 -8.09
CA LYS A 36 -1.22 10.64 -8.32
C LYS A 36 -2.49 11.45 -8.04
N GLY A 37 -2.30 12.62 -7.43
CA GLY A 37 -3.34 13.57 -7.11
C GLY A 37 -4.29 13.12 -6.00
N VAL A 38 -3.98 12.04 -5.27
CA VAL A 38 -4.87 11.44 -4.27
C VAL A 38 -4.15 11.24 -2.92
N VAL A 39 -4.87 11.58 -1.86
CA VAL A 39 -4.51 11.22 -0.48
C VAL A 39 -5.62 10.38 0.15
N LEU A 40 -5.24 9.60 1.16
CA LEU A 40 -6.14 8.78 1.97
C LEU A 40 -6.31 9.41 3.35
N ALA A 41 -7.54 9.41 3.85
CA ALA A 41 -7.87 9.75 5.22
C ALA A 41 -8.85 8.71 5.77
N ARG A 42 -8.99 8.59 7.09
CA ARG A 42 -10.07 7.77 7.67
C ARG A 42 -11.43 8.40 7.34
N ASP A 43 -12.42 7.57 7.08
CA ASP A 43 -13.79 8.01 6.77
C ASP A 43 -14.39 8.88 7.89
N GLY A 44 -15.44 9.64 7.54
CA GLY A 44 -16.20 10.44 8.50
C GLY A 44 -15.59 11.81 8.79
N GLU A 45 -15.43 12.13 10.07
CA GLU A 45 -14.98 13.45 10.55
C GLU A 45 -13.52 13.74 10.14
N GLU A 46 -12.64 12.73 10.21
CA GLU A 46 -11.24 12.91 9.82
C GLU A 46 -11.10 13.29 8.35
N ALA A 47 -11.85 12.63 7.46
CA ALA A 47 -11.90 13.00 6.05
C ALA A 47 -12.40 14.45 5.84
N ARG A 48 -13.33 14.97 6.68
CA ARG A 48 -13.76 16.37 6.61
C ARG A 48 -12.63 17.31 7.02
N VAL A 49 -11.98 17.03 8.15
CA VAL A 49 -10.85 17.82 8.65
C VAL A 49 -9.72 17.87 7.62
N VAL A 50 -9.38 16.74 7.00
CA VAL A 50 -8.36 16.70 5.93
C VAL A 50 -8.79 17.52 4.73
N GLU A 51 -10.01 17.34 4.23
CA GLU A 51 -10.53 18.10 3.09
C GLU A 51 -10.48 19.62 3.33
N ASP A 52 -11.01 20.07 4.47
CA ASP A 52 -11.09 21.49 4.81
C ASP A 52 -9.69 22.10 4.99
N THR A 53 -8.80 21.40 5.71
CA THR A 53 -7.43 21.87 5.94
C THR A 53 -6.64 21.98 4.64
N VAL A 54 -6.77 20.99 3.73
CA VAL A 54 -6.08 21.01 2.43
C VAL A 54 -6.65 22.13 1.55
N ARG A 55 -7.98 22.32 1.54
CA ARG A 55 -8.63 23.38 0.75
C ARG A 55 -8.19 24.78 1.22
N GLU A 56 -8.14 25.01 2.52
CA GLU A 56 -7.65 26.28 3.11
C GLU A 56 -6.18 26.50 2.74
N HIS A 57 -5.33 25.48 2.88
CA HIS A 57 -3.94 25.56 2.50
C HIS A 57 -3.79 25.91 1.02
N PHE A 58 -4.55 25.25 0.13
CA PHE A 58 -4.43 25.45 -1.33
C PHE A 58 -4.92 26.83 -1.78
N THR A 59 -5.80 27.46 -1.00
CA THR A 59 -6.20 28.86 -1.24
C THR A 59 -5.06 29.83 -0.95
N THR A 60 -4.13 29.45 -0.06
CA THR A 60 -3.03 30.31 0.40
C THR A 60 -1.78 30.23 -0.49
N PHE A 61 -1.54 29.11 -1.18
CA PHE A 61 -0.32 28.88 -1.96
C PHE A 61 -0.57 28.93 -3.48
N ALA A 62 0.23 29.74 -4.19
CA ALA A 62 0.14 29.87 -5.64
C ALA A 62 0.43 28.54 -6.36
N GLY A 63 -0.32 28.25 -7.43
CA GLY A 63 -0.17 27.05 -8.24
C GLY A 63 -0.92 25.82 -7.73
N LEU A 64 -1.68 25.95 -6.63
CA LEU A 64 -2.59 24.92 -6.12
C LEU A 64 -4.03 25.41 -6.23
N SER A 65 -4.97 24.52 -6.58
CA SER A 65 -6.37 24.87 -6.78
C SER A 65 -7.25 24.22 -5.69
N PRO A 66 -7.91 25.00 -4.83
CA PRO A 66 -8.82 24.46 -3.81
C PRO A 66 -10.01 23.73 -4.45
N ASP A 67 -10.45 24.11 -5.65
CA ASP A 67 -11.58 23.48 -6.36
C ASP A 67 -11.32 22.03 -6.74
N ARG A 68 -10.04 21.62 -6.78
CA ARG A 68 -9.63 20.25 -7.07
C ARG A 68 -9.67 19.35 -5.83
N VAL A 69 -9.76 19.94 -4.63
CA VAL A 69 -9.87 19.20 -3.37
C VAL A 69 -11.29 18.68 -3.23
N ARG A 70 -11.48 17.37 -3.29
CA ARG A 70 -12.80 16.72 -3.15
C ARG A 70 -12.67 15.24 -2.83
N ARG A 71 -13.70 14.68 -2.22
CA ARG A 71 -13.81 13.23 -2.03
C ARG A 71 -13.97 12.52 -3.38
N ALA A 72 -13.19 11.47 -3.59
CA ALA A 72 -13.25 10.60 -4.75
C ALA A 72 -13.88 9.26 -4.33
N GLY A 73 -15.20 9.14 -4.53
CA GLY A 73 -15.95 7.93 -4.17
C GLY A 73 -17.22 8.22 -3.36
N PRO A 74 -17.92 7.19 -2.87
CA PRO A 74 -19.10 7.34 -2.04
C PRO A 74 -18.77 7.98 -0.68
N GLU A 75 -19.75 8.67 -0.07
CA GLU A 75 -19.57 9.35 1.23
C GLU A 75 -19.17 8.41 2.39
N THR A 76 -19.58 7.16 2.29
CA THR A 76 -19.22 6.07 3.21
C THR A 76 -18.75 4.88 2.40
N ASN A 77 -17.61 4.29 2.74
CA ASN A 77 -17.18 3.04 2.13
C ASN A 77 -16.95 1.93 3.16
N ARG A 78 -16.91 0.69 2.68
CA ARG A 78 -16.73 -0.49 3.53
C ARG A 78 -15.30 -0.62 4.07
N SER A 79 -14.33 0.14 3.56
CA SER A 79 -12.94 0.10 4.00
C SER A 79 -12.63 1.09 5.13
N GLY A 80 -13.53 2.03 5.44
CA GLY A 80 -13.31 3.06 6.45
C GLY A 80 -12.25 4.10 6.04
N ILE A 81 -11.93 4.21 4.75
CA ILE A 81 -10.85 5.06 4.23
C ILE A 81 -11.33 5.90 3.04
N THR A 82 -11.40 7.22 3.18
CA THR A 82 -11.83 8.11 2.10
C THR A 82 -10.64 8.45 1.21
N ARG A 83 -10.82 8.28 -0.10
CA ARG A 83 -9.92 8.85 -1.10
C ARG A 83 -10.29 10.32 -1.31
N ILE A 84 -9.33 11.22 -1.17
CA ILE A 84 -9.49 12.66 -1.39
C ILE A 84 -8.59 13.04 -2.57
N GLN A 85 -9.21 13.44 -3.66
CA GLN A 85 -8.52 14.03 -4.80
C GLN A 85 -8.07 15.44 -4.38
N VAL A 86 -6.80 15.78 -4.61
CA VAL A 86 -6.19 17.09 -4.31
C VAL A 86 -5.60 17.75 -5.55
N ALA A 87 -5.42 17.02 -6.66
CA ALA A 87 -4.98 17.56 -7.94
C ALA A 87 -5.62 16.78 -9.10
N ASP A 88 -5.44 17.27 -10.33
CA ASP A 88 -5.76 16.51 -11.53
C ASP A 88 -4.70 15.42 -11.76
N PRO A 89 -5.04 14.12 -11.69
CA PRO A 89 -4.06 13.05 -11.86
C PRO A 89 -3.41 13.03 -13.26
N SER A 90 -4.05 13.66 -14.25
CA SER A 90 -3.54 13.72 -15.63
C SER A 90 -2.45 14.77 -15.85
N GLU A 91 -2.27 15.73 -14.93
CA GLU A 91 -1.33 16.85 -15.10
C GLU A 91 0.09 16.51 -14.66
N GLY A 92 1.11 16.75 -15.51
CA GLY A 92 2.52 16.47 -15.21
C GLY A 92 2.97 15.06 -15.61
N ASP A 93 4.27 14.79 -15.52
CA ASP A 93 4.94 13.61 -16.12
C ASP A 93 5.12 12.39 -15.18
N GLY A 94 4.56 12.45 -13.96
CA GLY A 94 4.67 11.40 -12.96
C GLY A 94 5.96 11.44 -12.12
N SER A 95 6.85 12.41 -12.38
CA SER A 95 7.99 12.71 -11.50
C SER A 95 7.53 13.47 -10.26
N GLY A 96 7.07 12.73 -9.27
CA GLY A 96 6.56 13.30 -8.03
C GLY A 96 5.14 13.86 -8.14
N ASP A 97 4.71 14.48 -7.03
CA ASP A 97 3.38 15.05 -6.88
C ASP A 97 3.40 16.20 -5.86
N PRO A 98 3.64 17.44 -6.33
CA PRO A 98 3.73 18.61 -5.45
C PRO A 98 2.45 18.91 -4.68
N ALA A 99 1.28 18.60 -5.26
CA ALA A 99 -0.01 18.84 -4.63
C ALA A 99 -0.23 17.86 -3.48
N VAL A 100 0.00 16.56 -3.68
CA VAL A 100 -0.02 15.57 -2.60
C VAL A 100 1.00 15.93 -1.52
N ALA A 101 2.21 16.33 -1.90
CA ALA A 101 3.21 16.81 -0.93
C ALA A 101 2.74 18.04 -0.14
N GLY A 102 2.04 18.97 -0.79
CA GLY A 102 1.41 20.13 -0.16
C GLY A 102 0.31 19.72 0.82
N ALA A 103 -0.57 18.79 0.44
CA ALA A 103 -1.63 18.28 1.29
C ALA A 103 -1.07 17.61 2.56
N LEU A 104 -0.04 16.78 2.44
CA LEU A 104 0.62 16.17 3.60
C LEU A 104 1.26 17.23 4.52
N ARG A 105 1.91 18.25 3.95
CA ARG A 105 2.48 19.35 4.73
C ARG A 105 1.41 20.17 5.46
N ALA A 106 0.27 20.40 4.83
CA ALA A 106 -0.85 21.14 5.42
C ALA A 106 -1.34 20.51 6.74
N LEU A 107 -1.28 19.18 6.84
CA LEU A 107 -1.77 18.44 8.01
C LEU A 107 -0.71 18.21 9.10
N SER A 108 0.58 18.47 8.82
CA SER A 108 1.68 18.17 9.76
C SER A 108 1.47 18.75 11.17
N ALA A 109 0.99 19.99 11.27
CA ALA A 109 0.70 20.61 12.56
C ALA A 109 -0.50 19.97 13.29
N ALA A 110 -1.54 19.57 12.54
CA ALA A 110 -2.71 18.90 13.11
C ALA A 110 -2.35 17.48 13.59
N GLU A 111 -1.56 16.74 12.83
CA GLU A 111 -1.03 15.42 13.20
C GLU A 111 -0.14 15.50 14.44
N GLY A 112 0.73 16.52 14.52
CA GLY A 112 1.56 16.76 15.70
C GLY A 112 0.74 17.01 16.97
N ARG A 113 -0.40 17.72 16.88
CA ARG A 113 -1.33 17.91 18.00
C ARG A 113 -2.12 16.64 18.34
N ALA A 114 -2.53 15.88 17.32
CA ALA A 114 -3.31 14.66 17.50
C ALA A 114 -2.47 13.46 17.96
N GLY A 115 -1.13 13.53 17.84
CA GLY A 115 -0.22 12.44 18.17
C GLY A 115 -0.31 11.24 17.22
N ARG A 116 -0.91 11.42 16.03
CA ARG A 116 -1.10 10.37 15.03
C ARG A 116 -1.25 10.96 13.63
N ARG A 117 -1.02 10.13 12.61
CA ARG A 117 -1.24 10.46 11.20
C ARG A 117 -2.75 10.55 10.89
N LEU A 118 -3.12 11.57 10.12
CA LEU A 118 -4.48 11.86 9.65
C LEU A 118 -4.60 11.63 8.14
N VAL A 119 -3.48 11.80 7.41
CA VAL A 119 -3.47 11.70 5.95
C VAL A 119 -2.26 10.91 5.45
N SER A 120 -2.42 10.11 4.40
CA SER A 120 -1.32 9.39 3.74
C SER A 120 -1.45 9.39 2.23
N ARG A 121 -0.39 9.01 1.52
CA ARG A 121 -0.48 8.67 0.10
C ARG A 121 -1.24 7.36 -0.08
N ASN A 122 -1.88 7.18 -1.23
CA ASN A 122 -2.39 5.88 -1.65
C ASN A 122 -1.26 5.10 -2.34
N HIS A 123 -0.45 4.38 -1.56
CA HIS A 123 0.72 3.67 -2.07
C HIS A 123 0.34 2.46 -2.91
N VAL A 124 1.11 2.22 -3.97
CA VAL A 124 1.05 0.99 -4.75
C VAL A 124 2.27 0.15 -4.41
N VAL A 125 2.01 -1.06 -3.94
CA VAL A 125 3.02 -2.10 -3.73
C VAL A 125 2.90 -3.09 -4.87
N SER A 126 4.01 -3.35 -5.57
CA SER A 126 4.05 -4.29 -6.68
C SER A 126 5.18 -5.30 -6.44
N ILE A 127 4.84 -6.58 -6.46
CA ILE A 127 5.80 -7.67 -6.43
C ILE A 127 5.98 -8.12 -7.89
N ALA A 128 6.91 -7.49 -8.59
CA ALA A 128 7.33 -7.91 -9.92
C ALA A 128 8.67 -8.66 -9.82
N VAL A 129 8.99 -9.53 -10.78
CA VAL A 129 10.22 -10.36 -10.82
C VAL A 129 11.55 -9.59 -10.68
N ASN A 130 11.55 -8.26 -10.75
CA ASN A 130 12.69 -7.39 -10.47
C ASN A 130 12.39 -6.25 -9.45
N ALA A 131 11.17 -6.18 -8.91
CA ALA A 131 10.74 -5.31 -7.80
C ALA A 131 10.31 -6.15 -6.58
N CYS A 132 10.68 -7.42 -6.54
CA CYS A 132 10.62 -8.24 -5.36
C CYS A 132 11.79 -7.81 -4.46
N PRO A 133 11.56 -7.25 -3.27
CA PRO A 133 12.59 -7.29 -2.24
C PRO A 133 12.74 -8.70 -1.65
N GLY A 134 11.80 -9.61 -1.96
CA GLY A 134 11.94 -11.03 -1.67
C GLY A 134 12.97 -11.62 -2.62
N ASP A 135 14.24 -11.59 -2.22
CA ASP A 135 15.08 -12.74 -2.48
C ASP A 135 14.28 -13.99 -2.08
N GLU A 136 14.40 -15.07 -2.87
CA GLU A 136 13.86 -16.37 -2.45
C GLU A 136 14.23 -16.61 -0.98
N PRO A 137 13.31 -17.12 -0.15
CA PRO A 137 13.56 -17.30 1.27
C PRO A 137 14.91 -17.95 1.51
N VAL A 138 15.80 -17.22 2.18
CA VAL A 138 17.08 -17.79 2.58
C VAL A 138 16.82 -18.82 3.68
N PRO A 139 17.45 -20.01 3.63
CA PRO A 139 17.34 -20.98 4.71
C PRO A 139 17.70 -20.32 6.05
N VAL A 140 16.78 -20.40 7.00
CA VAL A 140 17.02 -19.92 8.37
C VAL A 140 17.36 -21.10 9.29
N PRO A 141 18.20 -20.91 10.32
CA PRO A 141 18.44 -21.94 11.31
C PRO A 141 17.14 -22.41 11.97
N PRO A 142 17.03 -23.69 12.35
CA PRO A 142 15.88 -24.19 13.10
C PRO A 142 15.60 -23.34 14.35
N GLY A 143 14.34 -22.95 14.54
CA GLY A 143 13.91 -22.12 15.68
C GLY A 143 14.18 -20.62 15.54
N ALA A 144 14.68 -20.16 14.39
CA ALA A 144 14.78 -18.72 14.11
C ALA A 144 13.40 -18.05 14.22
N ARG A 145 13.39 -16.81 14.72
CA ARG A 145 12.17 -16.02 14.84
C ARG A 145 11.82 -15.37 13.49
N PRO A 146 10.54 -15.10 13.23
CA PRO A 146 10.12 -14.38 12.03
C PRO A 146 10.77 -13.00 11.94
N ASN A 147 11.06 -12.58 10.70
CA ASN A 147 11.49 -11.22 10.37
C ASN A 147 10.60 -10.66 9.25
N PRO A 148 9.81 -9.59 9.51
CA PRO A 148 9.74 -8.85 10.77
C PRO A 148 9.16 -9.68 11.92
N ALA A 149 9.55 -9.32 13.15
CA ALA A 149 9.01 -9.98 14.34
C ALA A 149 7.49 -9.77 14.43
N ALA A 150 6.77 -10.80 14.86
CA ALA A 150 5.33 -10.71 15.08
C ALA A 150 4.98 -9.55 16.03
N ALA A 151 3.90 -8.84 15.69
CA ALA A 151 3.36 -7.82 16.56
C ALA A 151 2.96 -8.44 17.91
N ARG A 152 3.20 -7.73 19.01
CA ARG A 152 2.84 -8.20 20.36
C ARG A 152 1.34 -8.05 20.66
N ALA A 153 0.63 -7.25 19.88
CA ALA A 153 -0.79 -7.02 20.06
C ALA A 153 -1.57 -8.31 19.69
N VAL A 154 -2.61 -8.59 20.48
CA VAL A 154 -3.56 -9.66 20.15
C VAL A 154 -4.38 -9.21 18.94
N HIS A 155 -4.79 -10.15 18.10
CA HIS A 155 -5.70 -9.86 17.00
C HIS A 155 -7.01 -9.25 17.54
N ASP A 156 -7.32 -8.05 17.08
CA ASP A 156 -8.60 -7.36 17.30
C ASP A 156 -9.30 -7.23 15.94
N PRO A 157 -10.46 -7.90 15.74
CA PRO A 157 -11.17 -7.86 14.47
C PRO A 157 -11.69 -6.47 14.10
N ASP A 158 -11.92 -5.58 15.08
CA ASP A 158 -12.48 -4.26 14.84
C ASP A 158 -11.44 -3.25 14.33
N SER A 159 -10.15 -3.51 14.55
CA SER A 159 -9.03 -2.68 14.10
C SER A 159 -8.11 -3.37 13.08
N ALA A 160 -8.41 -4.62 12.72
CA ALA A 160 -7.61 -5.39 11.79
C ALA A 160 -7.63 -4.80 10.36
N VAL A 161 -6.51 -4.94 9.66
CA VAL A 161 -6.39 -4.61 8.24
C VAL A 161 -6.59 -5.89 7.44
N SER A 162 -7.42 -5.82 6.39
CA SER A 162 -7.54 -6.90 5.41
C SER A 162 -6.44 -6.80 4.36
N VAL A 163 -5.69 -7.89 4.18
CA VAL A 163 -4.68 -8.04 3.13
C VAL A 163 -5.12 -9.17 2.21
N LEU A 164 -5.09 -8.93 0.89
CA LEU A 164 -5.30 -9.97 -0.12
C LEU A 164 -3.95 -10.36 -0.71
N VAL A 165 -3.59 -11.64 -0.58
CA VAL A 165 -2.43 -12.24 -1.24
C VAL A 165 -2.96 -13.09 -2.40
N VAL A 166 -2.47 -12.85 -3.61
CA VAL A 166 -2.80 -13.63 -4.80
C VAL A 166 -1.55 -14.40 -5.22
N ASP A 167 -1.54 -15.70 -4.91
CA ASP A 167 -0.39 -16.57 -5.09
C ASP A 167 -0.85 -18.03 -5.27
N THR A 168 0.00 -19.00 -4.93
CA THR A 168 -0.16 -20.46 -5.08
C THR A 168 -1.10 -21.12 -4.07
N GLY A 169 -1.64 -20.34 -3.12
CA GLY A 169 -2.60 -20.80 -2.12
C GLY A 169 -2.00 -21.17 -0.76
N LEU A 170 -2.86 -21.62 0.15
CA LEU A 170 -2.52 -21.99 1.51
C LEU A 170 -2.17 -23.49 1.63
N MET A 171 -1.05 -23.81 2.28
CA MET A 171 -0.71 -25.18 2.69
C MET A 171 -1.78 -25.71 3.64
N HIS A 172 -2.05 -27.00 3.58
CA HIS A 172 -3.14 -27.64 4.32
C HIS A 172 -3.01 -27.44 5.84
N ASP A 173 -1.79 -27.32 6.36
CA ASP A 173 -1.47 -27.18 7.77
C ASP A 173 -1.07 -25.74 8.18
N HIS A 174 -1.26 -24.73 7.32
CA HIS A 174 -0.88 -23.35 7.62
C HIS A 174 -1.43 -22.84 8.96
N ALA A 175 -2.63 -23.27 9.36
CA ALA A 175 -3.27 -22.89 10.63
C ALA A 175 -2.55 -23.44 11.87
N ALA A 176 -1.68 -24.45 11.73
CA ALA A 176 -0.81 -24.92 12.80
C ALA A 176 0.25 -23.87 13.17
N TYR A 177 0.54 -22.92 12.28
CA TYR A 177 1.38 -21.78 12.57
C TYR A 177 0.55 -20.62 13.15
N PRO A 178 0.75 -20.22 14.44
CA PRO A 178 -0.17 -19.32 15.14
C PRO A 178 -0.41 -17.96 14.46
N LEU A 179 0.55 -17.44 13.69
CA LEU A 179 0.39 -16.16 13.00
C LEU A 179 -0.56 -16.23 11.80
N LEU A 180 -0.79 -17.42 11.26
CA LEU A 180 -1.70 -17.66 10.13
C LEU A 180 -3.05 -18.24 10.58
N ALA A 181 -3.30 -18.36 11.90
CA ALA A 181 -4.51 -18.98 12.45
C ALA A 181 -5.82 -18.27 12.05
N HIS A 182 -5.74 -17.02 11.61
CA HIS A 182 -6.89 -16.22 11.14
C HIS A 182 -6.88 -15.97 9.62
N THR A 183 -5.90 -16.53 8.91
CA THR A 183 -5.80 -16.44 7.45
C THR A 183 -6.82 -17.37 6.80
N ARG A 184 -7.42 -16.92 5.70
CA ARG A 184 -8.39 -17.69 4.91
C ARG A 184 -8.10 -17.49 3.44
N GLY A 185 -8.39 -18.49 2.63
CA GLY A 185 -8.19 -18.44 1.19
C GLY A 185 -8.28 -19.82 0.57
N ASP A 186 -8.00 -19.88 -0.72
CA ASP A 186 -7.92 -21.13 -1.45
C ASP A 186 -6.68 -21.91 -1.01
N ALA A 187 -6.87 -23.23 -0.83
CA ALA A 187 -5.76 -24.12 -0.52
C ALA A 187 -4.89 -24.34 -1.76
N GLN A 188 -3.61 -24.60 -1.53
CA GLN A 188 -2.75 -25.10 -2.59
C GLN A 188 -3.27 -26.45 -3.10
N VAL A 189 -3.43 -26.57 -4.42
CA VAL A 189 -4.12 -27.71 -5.05
C VAL A 189 -3.31 -29.01 -4.93
N GLU A 190 -2.00 -28.95 -5.14
CA GLU A 190 -1.10 -30.09 -5.03
C GLU A 190 0.19 -29.68 -4.33
N GLU A 191 0.47 -30.28 -3.19
CA GLU A 191 1.65 -29.94 -2.38
C GLU A 191 2.86 -30.80 -2.71
N CYS A 192 2.68 -32.12 -2.76
CA CYS A 192 3.77 -33.07 -3.00
C CYS A 192 3.63 -33.80 -4.34
N GLY A 193 4.76 -34.22 -4.89
CA GLY A 193 4.84 -35.20 -5.97
C GLY A 193 4.51 -36.62 -5.51
N GLU A 194 4.53 -37.57 -6.44
CA GLU A 194 4.26 -38.99 -6.18
C GLU A 194 5.28 -39.62 -5.21
N ASP A 195 6.47 -39.06 -5.12
CA ASP A 195 7.55 -39.44 -4.20
C ASP A 195 7.40 -38.83 -2.79
N GLY A 196 6.33 -38.04 -2.56
CA GLY A 196 6.09 -37.34 -1.31
C GLY A 196 6.95 -36.09 -1.12
N VAL A 197 7.73 -35.69 -2.12
CA VAL A 197 8.56 -34.48 -2.07
C VAL A 197 7.72 -33.26 -2.43
N LEU A 198 7.89 -32.16 -1.69
CA LEU A 198 7.24 -30.88 -1.99
C LEU A 198 7.55 -30.44 -3.43
N LYS A 199 6.50 -30.11 -4.18
CA LYS A 199 6.64 -29.64 -5.56
C LYS A 199 7.37 -28.31 -5.61
N GLN A 200 8.02 -28.04 -6.73
CA GLN A 200 8.64 -26.73 -6.96
C GLN A 200 7.58 -25.61 -6.79
N TYR A 201 7.95 -24.54 -6.09
CA TYR A 201 7.07 -23.42 -5.73
C TYR A 201 5.91 -23.74 -4.78
N CYS A 202 5.81 -24.97 -4.27
CA CYS A 202 4.83 -25.30 -3.26
C CYS A 202 5.10 -24.56 -1.94
N GLY A 203 4.03 -24.03 -1.34
CA GLY A 203 4.07 -23.25 -0.10
C GLY A 203 4.44 -21.79 -0.28
N HIS A 204 4.71 -21.34 -1.51
CA HIS A 204 5.09 -19.94 -1.78
C HIS A 204 4.01 -18.96 -1.29
N GLY A 205 2.73 -19.21 -1.60
CA GLY A 205 1.63 -18.35 -1.18
C GLY A 205 1.32 -18.37 0.31
N THR A 206 1.77 -19.41 1.02
CA THR A 206 1.67 -19.49 2.50
C THR A 206 2.85 -18.81 3.18
N PHE A 207 4.00 -18.81 2.51
CA PHE A 207 5.20 -18.15 2.99
C PHE A 207 5.07 -16.63 2.94
N ILE A 208 4.44 -16.10 1.88
CA ILE A 208 4.08 -14.67 1.74
C ILE A 208 2.98 -14.28 2.74
#